data_AF-A0AAD1C3X6-F1
#
_entry.id   AF-A0AAD1C3X6-F1
#
_cell.length_a   1.000
_cell.length_b   1.000
_cell.length_c   1.000
_cell.angle_alpha   90.00
_cell.angle_beta   90.00
_cell.angle_gamma   90.00
#
_symmetry.space_group_name_H-M   'P 1'
#
loop_
_entity.id
_entity.type
_entity.pdbx_description
1 polymer ?
#
loop_
_entity_poly.entity_id
_entity_poly.type
_entity_poly.pdbx_seq_one_letter_code
_entity_poly.pdbx_strand_id
1 'polypeptide(L)'
;MGDFEAIRPYDDAEVPAVLSRLFADDAFLGTLTRYRFPKLAGPLGWLLKPVIAHRLRREFSSISSVAALQDRIEPYVDNTIERATDGVTYSGVERLKPGTAYLFLANHRDIVMDPAFVNYAVYHAGLPTPRIAIGDNLLQKPFVSDLMRLNKSFIVHRNLAGRREKLAAFQLLSAYINHSIREDGQSIWIAQAEGRAKDGDDRTDSAILKMFHMSRKDEPFAEVIRDLHLIPVSISYEYDPCDLAKARELQIRASTGAYTKAPGEDDASIALGITGYKGRVHIAFGSEIGSDSEDAKQLATEIDKQILGNYRLFPAHYLAYAQWDQRDPEISVPSAAECFEADELARARAEWQKRLDACTEEQRPYLIRQYANPVRNQYRIKAGLPL
;
A
#
# COMPACT_ATOMS: atom_id res chain seq x y z
N MET A 1 17.55 12.41 23.34
CA MET A 1 16.89 11.82 22.16
C MET A 1 15.50 12.38 22.13
N GLY A 2 15.07 12.97 21.01
CA GLY A 2 13.70 13.47 20.88
C GLY A 2 12.68 12.34 20.98
N ASP A 3 11.44 12.68 21.32
CA ASP A 3 10.39 11.72 21.70
C ASP A 3 10.06 10.66 20.63
N PHE A 4 10.43 10.90 19.35
CA PHE A 4 10.11 10.02 18.22
C PHE A 4 11.31 9.48 17.42
N GLU A 5 12.56 9.70 17.89
CA GLU A 5 13.80 9.32 17.17
C GLU A 5 13.83 7.87 16.68
N ALA A 6 13.23 6.95 17.46
CA ALA A 6 13.22 5.52 17.16
C ALA A 6 12.39 5.16 15.92
N ILE A 7 11.39 5.98 15.57
CA ILE A 7 10.43 5.64 14.51
C ILE A 7 10.33 6.68 13.40
N ARG A 8 10.70 7.94 13.65
CA ARG A 8 10.48 9.03 12.69
C ARG A 8 11.29 8.87 11.38
N PRO A 9 10.81 9.44 10.27
CA PRO A 9 11.59 9.62 9.06
C PRO A 9 12.79 10.54 9.30
N TYR A 10 13.70 10.62 8.33
CA TYR A 10 14.82 11.55 8.41
C TYR A 10 14.38 13.00 8.18
N ASP A 11 15.03 13.92 8.89
CA ASP A 11 14.88 15.35 8.66
C ASP A 11 15.88 15.84 7.60
N ASP A 12 15.64 17.02 7.04
CA ASP A 12 16.48 17.60 5.97
C ASP A 12 17.97 17.69 6.35
N ALA A 13 18.28 17.97 7.61
CA ALA A 13 19.65 18.04 8.12
C ALA A 13 20.40 16.68 8.03
N GLU A 14 19.67 15.57 8.01
CA GLU A 14 20.23 14.21 7.96
C GLU A 14 20.43 13.73 6.52
N VAL A 15 19.72 14.31 5.56
CA VAL A 15 19.68 13.86 4.15
C VAL A 15 21.08 13.72 3.53
N PRO A 16 21.99 14.71 3.62
CA PRO A 16 23.32 14.59 3.00
C PRO A 16 24.15 13.43 3.57
N ALA A 17 24.08 13.22 4.89
CA ALA A 17 24.82 12.18 5.57
C ALA A 17 24.28 10.78 5.22
N VAL A 18 22.96 10.62 5.16
CA VAL A 18 22.31 9.36 4.79
C VAL A 18 22.58 9.02 3.31
N LEU A 19 22.48 9.98 2.40
CA LEU A 19 22.81 9.77 0.98
C LEU A 19 24.28 9.35 0.78
N SER A 20 25.20 9.98 1.51
CA SER A 20 26.63 9.60 1.47
C SER A 20 26.85 8.15 1.91
N ARG A 21 26.18 7.72 2.99
CA ARG A 21 26.20 6.33 3.48
C ARG A 21 25.61 5.36 2.47
N LEU A 22 24.44 5.68 1.90
CA LEU A 22 23.79 4.88 0.86
C LEU A 22 24.69 4.67 -0.36
N PHE A 23 25.33 5.73 -0.86
CA PHE A 23 26.20 5.64 -2.03
C PHE A 23 27.55 4.98 -1.75
N ALA A 24 27.85 4.67 -0.50
CA ALA A 24 28.99 3.85 -0.09
C ALA A 24 28.61 2.39 0.22
N ASP A 25 27.32 2.06 0.31
CA ASP A 25 26.85 0.72 0.66
C ASP A 25 27.00 -0.26 -0.52
N ASP A 26 27.79 -1.31 -0.31
CA ASP A 26 28.12 -2.29 -1.36
C ASP A 26 26.92 -3.13 -1.80
N ALA A 27 25.97 -3.39 -0.89
CA ALA A 27 24.76 -4.15 -1.17
C ALA A 27 23.76 -3.30 -1.97
N PHE A 28 23.62 -2.02 -1.64
CA PHE A 28 22.83 -1.05 -2.41
C PHE A 28 23.38 -0.91 -3.84
N LEU A 29 24.68 -0.61 -3.98
CA LEU A 29 25.33 -0.48 -5.28
C LEU A 29 25.26 -1.78 -6.09
N GLY A 30 25.42 -2.93 -5.43
CA GLY A 30 25.25 -4.24 -6.06
C GLY A 30 23.84 -4.47 -6.60
N THR A 31 22.81 -4.09 -5.83
CA THR A 31 21.41 -4.19 -6.24
C THR A 31 21.12 -3.28 -7.43
N LEU A 32 21.55 -2.02 -7.38
CA LEU A 32 21.36 -1.06 -8.46
C LEU A 32 22.09 -1.48 -9.75
N THR A 33 23.30 -2.03 -9.63
CA THR A 33 24.06 -2.53 -10.78
C THR A 33 23.35 -3.69 -11.47
N ARG A 34 22.79 -4.64 -10.70
CA ARG A 34 22.02 -5.77 -11.24
C ARG A 34 20.74 -5.31 -11.93
N TYR A 35 20.05 -4.34 -11.33
CA TYR A 35 18.82 -3.79 -11.90
C TYR A 35 19.09 -3.02 -13.21
N ARG A 36 20.11 -2.13 -13.22
CA ARG A 36 20.38 -1.26 -14.37
C ARG A 36 21.15 -1.94 -15.50
N PHE A 37 22.00 -2.92 -15.17
CA PHE A 37 22.88 -3.62 -16.11
C PHE A 37 22.84 -5.15 -15.91
N PRO A 38 21.66 -5.79 -16.09
CA PRO A 38 21.47 -7.22 -15.77
C PRO A 38 22.43 -8.15 -16.53
N LYS A 39 22.83 -7.78 -17.76
CA LYS A 39 23.76 -8.56 -18.59
C LYS A 39 25.25 -8.39 -18.21
N LEU A 40 25.62 -7.31 -17.52
CA LEU A 40 27.01 -6.95 -17.20
C LEU A 40 27.35 -7.07 -15.71
N ALA A 41 26.32 -7.18 -14.86
CA ALA A 41 26.45 -7.20 -13.41
C ALA A 41 27.25 -8.40 -12.86
N GLY A 42 27.38 -9.49 -13.64
CA GLY A 42 28.22 -10.64 -13.31
C GLY A 42 29.71 -10.36 -13.51
N PRO A 43 30.23 -10.34 -14.75
CA PRO A 43 31.67 -10.29 -15.00
C PRO A 43 32.33 -8.93 -14.69
N LEU A 44 31.58 -7.82 -14.75
CA LEU A 44 32.13 -6.46 -14.62
C LEU A 44 31.55 -5.68 -13.44
N GLY A 45 30.77 -6.32 -12.56
CA GLY A 45 30.07 -5.64 -11.46
C GLY A 45 31.02 -4.82 -10.56
N TRP A 46 32.22 -5.33 -10.28
CA TRP A 46 33.21 -4.67 -9.43
C TRP A 46 33.77 -3.37 -10.03
N LEU A 47 33.84 -3.26 -11.37
CA LEU A 47 34.22 -2.03 -12.08
C LEU A 47 33.05 -1.05 -12.17
N LEU A 48 31.82 -1.55 -12.28
CA LEU A 48 30.62 -0.71 -12.44
C LEU A 48 30.23 -0.01 -11.13
N LYS A 49 30.38 -0.68 -9.97
CA LYS A 49 30.04 -0.10 -8.66
C LYS A 49 30.69 1.27 -8.38
N PRO A 50 32.02 1.47 -8.49
CA PRO A 50 32.64 2.76 -8.22
C PRO A 50 32.20 3.85 -9.22
N VAL A 51 31.95 3.48 -10.48
CA VAL A 51 31.44 4.41 -11.50
C VAL A 51 30.02 4.86 -11.15
N ILE A 52 29.15 3.92 -10.76
CA ILE A 52 27.78 4.21 -10.31
C ILE A 52 27.81 5.08 -9.06
N ALA A 53 28.62 4.74 -8.06
CA ALA A 53 28.75 5.53 -6.83
C ALA A 53 29.22 6.96 -7.11
N HIS A 54 30.23 7.15 -7.97
CA HIS A 54 30.69 8.47 -8.36
C HIS A 54 29.59 9.28 -9.08
N ARG A 55 28.87 8.64 -10.00
CA ARG A 55 27.75 9.27 -10.70
C ARG A 55 26.64 9.70 -9.75
N LEU A 56 26.21 8.82 -8.84
CA LEU A 56 25.19 9.11 -7.84
C LEU A 56 25.61 10.26 -6.92
N ARG A 57 26.83 10.24 -6.39
CA ARG A 57 27.34 11.35 -5.56
C ARG A 57 27.30 12.68 -6.29
N ARG A 58 27.66 12.69 -7.58
CA ARG A 58 27.62 13.92 -8.40
C ARG A 58 26.20 14.34 -8.75
N GLU A 59 25.31 13.39 -9.00
CA GLU A 59 23.91 13.65 -9.37
C GLU A 59 23.08 14.16 -8.18
N PHE A 60 23.41 13.72 -6.97
CA PHE A 60 22.70 14.05 -5.73
C PHE A 60 23.50 15.00 -4.81
N SER A 61 24.63 15.58 -5.25
CA SER A 61 25.49 16.42 -4.40
C SER A 61 24.83 17.72 -3.94
N SER A 62 23.84 18.22 -4.69
CA SER A 62 23.12 19.45 -4.37
C SER A 62 21.83 19.21 -3.58
N ILE A 63 21.49 17.96 -3.26
CA ILE A 63 20.26 17.62 -2.56
C ILE A 63 20.51 17.69 -1.05
N SER A 64 19.82 18.62 -0.41
CA SER A 64 19.92 18.88 1.03
C SER A 64 18.58 18.77 1.75
N SER A 65 17.52 18.34 1.07
CA SER A 65 16.19 18.16 1.67
C SER A 65 15.48 16.95 1.11
N VAL A 66 14.51 16.43 1.87
CA VAL A 66 13.64 15.32 1.45
C VAL A 66 12.81 15.72 0.24
N ALA A 67 12.28 16.96 0.22
CA ALA A 67 11.51 17.47 -0.90
C ALA A 67 12.33 17.48 -2.20
N ALA A 68 13.56 18.00 -2.17
CA ALA A 68 14.44 18.02 -3.34
C ALA A 68 14.82 16.60 -3.80
N LEU A 69 14.93 15.65 -2.88
CA LEU A 69 15.15 14.24 -3.21
C LEU A 69 13.95 13.64 -3.95
N GLN A 70 12.73 13.90 -3.45
CA GLN A 70 11.49 13.40 -4.04
C GLN A 70 11.28 13.99 -5.45
N ASP A 71 11.44 15.30 -5.63
CA ASP A 71 11.34 15.95 -6.94
C ASP A 71 12.36 15.41 -7.95
N ARG A 72 13.54 15.02 -7.47
CA ARG A 72 14.58 14.45 -8.35
C ARG A 72 14.27 13.03 -8.81
N ILE A 73 13.61 12.25 -7.94
CA ILE A 73 13.29 10.84 -8.15
C ILE A 73 11.95 10.67 -8.88
N GLU A 74 11.05 11.64 -8.76
CA GLU A 74 9.70 11.59 -9.33
C GLU A 74 9.65 11.15 -10.80
N PRO A 75 10.48 11.70 -11.72
CA PRO A 75 10.37 11.31 -13.14
C PRO A 75 10.68 9.83 -13.39
N TYR A 76 11.46 9.22 -12.50
CA TYR A 76 11.75 7.78 -12.54
C TYR A 76 10.60 6.95 -11.96
N VAL A 77 9.93 7.44 -10.92
CA VAL A 77 8.77 6.80 -10.31
C VAL A 77 7.59 6.82 -11.28
N ASP A 78 7.30 7.98 -11.87
CA ASP A 78 6.27 8.18 -12.88
C ASP A 78 6.45 7.22 -14.06
N ASN A 79 7.63 7.23 -14.68
CA ASN A 79 7.92 6.34 -15.79
C ASN A 79 7.88 4.85 -15.40
N THR A 80 8.16 4.50 -14.14
CA THR A 80 8.03 3.12 -13.65
C THR A 80 6.56 2.73 -13.50
N ILE A 81 5.75 3.61 -12.91
CA ILE A 81 4.32 3.41 -12.71
C ILE A 81 3.58 3.32 -14.05
N GLU A 82 3.84 4.27 -14.96
CA GLU A 82 3.20 4.34 -16.27
C GLU A 82 3.58 3.16 -17.17
N ARG A 83 4.79 2.60 -17.04
CA ARG A 83 5.19 1.39 -17.79
C ARG A 83 4.65 0.10 -17.20
N ALA A 84 4.38 0.08 -15.90
CA ALA A 84 3.93 -1.13 -15.20
C ALA A 84 2.40 -1.26 -15.13
N THR A 85 1.67 -0.26 -15.64
CA THR A 85 0.20 -0.19 -15.63
C THR A 85 -0.33 0.22 -17.01
N ASP A 86 -1.58 -0.11 -17.29
CA ASP A 86 -2.30 0.35 -18.49
C ASP A 86 -3.02 1.70 -18.24
N GLY A 87 -2.52 2.45 -17.27
CA GLY A 87 -3.09 3.71 -16.82
C GLY A 87 -3.41 3.72 -15.33
N VAL A 88 -3.04 4.82 -14.69
CA VAL A 88 -3.42 5.16 -13.32
C VAL A 88 -4.44 6.27 -13.37
N THR A 89 -5.53 6.11 -12.63
CA THR A 89 -6.56 7.15 -12.49
C THR A 89 -6.85 7.38 -11.02
N TYR A 90 -7.29 8.57 -10.67
CA TYR A 90 -7.66 8.90 -9.30
C TYR A 90 -8.92 9.76 -9.25
N SER A 91 -9.65 9.67 -8.15
CA SER A 91 -10.88 10.45 -7.89
C SER A 91 -10.94 10.88 -6.43
N GLY A 92 -11.65 11.96 -6.12
CA GLY A 92 -11.80 12.48 -4.76
C GLY A 92 -10.63 13.33 -4.28
N VAL A 93 -9.48 13.28 -4.95
CA VAL A 93 -8.29 14.10 -4.62
C VAL A 93 -8.59 15.60 -4.71
N GLU A 94 -9.54 16.00 -5.57
CA GLU A 94 -9.99 17.38 -5.75
C GLU A 94 -10.69 17.97 -4.51
N ARG A 95 -11.07 17.11 -3.56
CA ARG A 95 -11.69 17.52 -2.28
C ARG A 95 -10.65 17.82 -1.21
N LEU A 96 -9.40 17.39 -1.41
CA LEU A 96 -8.30 17.62 -0.47
C LEU A 96 -7.85 19.09 -0.55
N LYS A 97 -7.66 19.70 0.61
CA LYS A 97 -7.33 21.12 0.72
C LYS A 97 -5.84 21.32 0.92
N PRO A 98 -5.19 22.20 0.13
CA PRO A 98 -3.82 22.61 0.39
C PRO A 98 -3.67 23.18 1.81
N GLY A 99 -2.59 22.80 2.49
CA GLY A 99 -2.30 23.24 3.87
C GLY A 99 -3.03 22.44 4.96
N THR A 100 -3.87 21.47 4.60
CA THR A 100 -4.47 20.51 5.56
C THR A 100 -3.72 19.18 5.51
N ALA A 101 -3.37 18.66 6.68
CA ALA A 101 -2.80 17.34 6.84
C ALA A 101 -3.91 16.30 7.02
N TYR A 102 -3.80 15.17 6.33
CA TYR A 102 -4.81 14.12 6.32
C TYR A 102 -4.21 12.78 6.75
N LEU A 103 -4.99 12.00 7.50
CA LEU A 103 -4.69 10.59 7.73
C LEU A 103 -5.38 9.75 6.64
N PHE A 104 -4.62 9.33 5.63
CA PHE A 104 -5.08 8.41 4.59
C PHE A 104 -5.04 6.96 5.11
N LEU A 105 -6.22 6.35 5.23
CA LEU A 105 -6.36 4.94 5.63
C LEU A 105 -6.80 4.12 4.42
N ALA A 106 -5.91 3.25 3.93
CA ALA A 106 -6.14 2.55 2.67
C ALA A 106 -6.31 1.04 2.84
N ASN A 107 -7.04 0.40 1.91
CA ASN A 107 -6.88 -1.04 1.71
C ASN A 107 -5.44 -1.36 1.28
N HIS A 108 -5.02 -2.60 1.50
CA HIS A 108 -3.64 -3.00 1.30
C HIS A 108 -3.54 -4.31 0.54
N ARG A 109 -3.11 -4.26 -0.73
CA ARG A 109 -2.95 -5.43 -1.60
C ARG A 109 -1.51 -5.61 -2.07
N ASP A 110 -0.73 -4.55 -2.17
CA ASP A 110 0.70 -4.58 -2.53
C ASP A 110 1.57 -3.94 -1.43
N ILE A 111 2.77 -4.47 -1.19
CA ILE A 111 3.62 -4.01 -0.08
C ILE A 111 4.08 -2.56 -0.28
N VAL A 112 4.55 -2.23 -1.49
CA VAL A 112 5.25 -0.97 -1.76
C VAL A 112 4.49 -0.10 -2.76
N MET A 113 3.72 -0.71 -3.66
CA MET A 113 3.03 0.03 -4.70
C MET A 113 1.81 0.77 -4.15
N ASP A 114 1.14 0.26 -3.11
CA ASP A 114 -0.01 0.92 -2.51
C ASP A 114 0.30 2.36 -2.04
N PRO A 115 1.30 2.59 -1.16
CA PRO A 115 1.68 3.95 -0.78
C PRO A 115 2.29 4.73 -1.96
N ALA A 116 2.95 4.07 -2.90
CA ALA A 116 3.50 4.74 -4.09
C ALA A 116 2.39 5.32 -4.98
N PHE A 117 1.28 4.61 -5.17
CA PHE A 117 0.13 5.09 -5.94
C PHE A 117 -0.60 6.25 -5.25
N VAL A 118 -0.70 6.22 -3.91
CA VAL A 118 -1.23 7.35 -3.15
C VAL A 118 -0.31 8.57 -3.29
N ASN A 119 1.01 8.38 -3.14
CA ASN A 119 2.00 9.44 -3.37
C ASN A 119 1.90 10.02 -4.78
N TYR A 120 1.80 9.17 -5.80
CA TYR A 120 1.61 9.59 -7.19
C TYR A 120 0.36 10.45 -7.34
N ALA A 121 -0.79 10.01 -6.83
CA ALA A 121 -2.04 10.76 -6.96
C ALA A 121 -2.01 12.13 -6.25
N VAL A 122 -1.46 12.22 -5.03
CA VAL A 122 -1.39 13.50 -4.30
C VAL A 122 -0.32 14.43 -4.87
N TYR A 123 0.81 13.89 -5.33
CA TYR A 123 1.87 14.68 -5.96
C TYR A 123 1.38 15.35 -7.24
N HIS A 124 0.72 14.58 -8.13
CA HIS A 124 0.11 15.11 -9.35
C HIS A 124 -1.06 16.07 -9.09
N ALA A 125 -1.65 16.04 -7.90
CA ALA A 125 -2.62 17.03 -7.44
C ALA A 125 -1.98 18.29 -6.81
N GLY A 126 -0.64 18.39 -6.78
CA GLY A 126 0.08 19.52 -6.20
C GLY A 126 0.10 19.54 -4.67
N LEU A 127 -0.15 18.40 -4.03
CA LEU A 127 -0.14 18.25 -2.57
C LEU A 127 1.16 17.57 -2.09
N PRO A 128 1.63 17.87 -0.87
CA PRO A 128 2.77 17.18 -0.29
C PRO A 128 2.51 15.68 -0.13
N THR A 129 3.50 14.84 -0.46
CA THR A 129 3.40 13.39 -0.25
C THR A 129 3.31 13.07 1.25
N PRO A 130 2.45 12.11 1.67
CA PRO A 130 2.34 11.70 3.06
C PRO A 130 3.60 10.98 3.57
N ARG A 131 3.72 10.93 4.90
CA ARG A 131 4.60 10.01 5.61
C ARG A 131 4.00 8.59 5.58
N ILE A 132 4.82 7.58 5.36
CA ILE A 132 4.35 6.21 5.10
C ILE A 132 4.61 5.33 6.32
N ALA A 133 3.58 4.70 6.87
CA ALA A 133 3.75 3.67 7.89
C ALA A 133 4.38 2.40 7.28
N ILE A 134 5.56 1.99 7.76
CA ILE A 134 6.22 0.76 7.28
C ILE A 134 6.58 -0.17 8.44
N GLY A 135 6.31 -1.47 8.24
CA GLY A 135 6.68 -2.50 9.20
C GLY A 135 8.19 -2.72 9.31
N ASP A 136 8.70 -2.85 10.52
CA ASP A 136 10.12 -3.17 10.80
C ASP A 136 10.57 -4.51 10.19
N ASN A 137 9.63 -5.43 9.96
CA ASN A 137 9.87 -6.70 9.27
C ASN A 137 10.50 -6.53 7.87
N LEU A 138 10.29 -5.39 7.21
CA LEU A 138 10.84 -5.09 5.88
C LEU A 138 12.21 -4.41 5.92
N LEU A 139 12.68 -4.00 7.10
CA LEU A 139 13.89 -3.17 7.27
C LEU A 139 15.12 -3.98 7.67
N GLN A 140 15.23 -5.23 7.18
CA GLN A 140 16.29 -6.16 7.58
C GLN A 140 17.69 -5.75 7.08
N LYS A 141 17.77 -4.97 5.99
CA LYS A 141 19.03 -4.47 5.43
C LYS A 141 19.19 -2.98 5.77
N PRO A 142 20.36 -2.52 6.27
CA PRO A 142 20.56 -1.13 6.66
C PRO A 142 20.19 -0.11 5.57
N PHE A 143 20.62 -0.34 4.32
CA PHE A 143 20.30 0.56 3.20
C PHE A 143 18.80 0.65 2.89
N VAL A 144 18.02 -0.40 3.19
CA VAL A 144 16.56 -0.40 2.99
C VAL A 144 15.91 0.49 4.04
N SER A 145 16.34 0.40 5.30
CA SER A 145 15.92 1.33 6.36
C SER A 145 16.23 2.77 5.99
N ASP A 146 17.45 3.03 5.51
CA ASP A 146 17.87 4.36 5.09
C ASP A 146 17.00 4.91 3.95
N LEU A 147 16.77 4.09 2.90
CA LEU A 147 15.96 4.49 1.75
C LEU A 147 14.51 4.77 2.12
N MET A 148 13.91 3.94 2.97
CA MET A 148 12.52 4.10 3.37
C MET A 148 12.34 5.35 4.24
N ARG A 149 13.24 5.58 5.21
CA ARG A 149 13.18 6.78 6.07
C ARG A 149 13.49 8.08 5.33
N LEU A 150 14.32 8.03 4.28
CA LEU A 150 14.51 9.16 3.35
C LEU A 150 13.23 9.45 2.55
N ASN A 151 12.44 8.43 2.22
CA ASN A 151 11.15 8.58 1.54
C ASN A 151 9.99 8.82 2.53
N LYS A 152 10.24 9.57 3.60
CA LYS A 152 9.24 9.92 4.64
C LYS A 152 8.60 8.72 5.36
N SER A 153 9.15 7.52 5.28
CA SER A 153 8.58 6.38 6.00
C SER A 153 8.95 6.41 7.48
N PHE A 154 7.99 6.08 8.33
CA PHE A 154 8.18 5.90 9.77
C PHE A 154 7.90 4.45 10.18
N ILE A 155 8.59 3.99 11.22
CA ILE A 155 8.67 2.58 11.56
C ILE A 155 7.51 2.16 12.47
N VAL A 156 6.86 1.05 12.11
CA VAL A 156 5.87 0.35 12.92
C VAL A 156 6.45 -0.98 13.37
N HIS A 157 6.56 -1.18 14.69
CA HIS A 157 7.07 -2.42 15.27
C HIS A 157 6.01 -3.51 15.31
N ARG A 158 6.24 -4.64 14.61
CA ARG A 158 5.23 -5.71 14.48
C ARG A 158 5.50 -6.91 15.38
N ASN A 159 6.76 -7.29 15.55
CA ASN A 159 7.15 -8.54 16.21
C ASN A 159 7.47 -8.36 17.71
N LEU A 160 6.60 -7.69 18.45
CA LEU A 160 6.76 -7.53 19.90
C LEU A 160 6.11 -8.70 20.64
N ALA A 161 6.85 -9.39 21.51
CA ALA A 161 6.30 -10.54 22.25
C ALA A 161 5.55 -10.10 23.52
N GLY A 162 6.00 -9.04 24.19
CA GLY A 162 5.43 -8.57 25.44
C GLY A 162 4.20 -7.69 25.28
N ARG A 163 3.13 -7.95 26.06
CA ARG A 163 1.93 -7.09 26.08
C ARG A 163 2.25 -5.63 26.42
N ARG A 164 3.17 -5.40 27.36
CA ARG A 164 3.61 -4.05 27.76
C ARG A 164 4.35 -3.34 26.64
N GLU A 165 5.23 -4.05 25.94
CA GLU A 165 5.98 -3.53 24.79
C GLU A 165 5.05 -3.18 23.64
N LYS A 166 4.09 -4.06 23.31
CA LYS A 166 3.04 -3.76 22.31
C LYS A 166 2.25 -2.50 22.67
N LEU A 167 1.82 -2.37 23.92
CA LEU A 167 1.07 -1.20 24.37
C LEU A 167 1.92 0.08 24.26
N ALA A 168 3.19 0.03 24.67
CA ALA A 168 4.11 1.16 24.56
C ALA A 168 4.37 1.55 23.10
N ALA A 169 4.56 0.57 22.21
CA ALA A 169 4.72 0.83 20.78
C ALA A 169 3.47 1.43 20.15
N PHE A 170 2.27 0.96 20.52
CA PHE A 170 1.02 1.55 20.05
C PHE A 170 0.79 2.96 20.61
N GLN A 171 1.16 3.21 21.87
CA GLN A 171 1.12 4.54 22.48
C GLN A 171 2.04 5.52 21.72
N LEU A 172 3.28 5.10 21.45
CA LEU A 172 4.25 5.89 20.70
C LEU A 172 3.78 6.16 19.27
N LEU A 173 3.28 5.14 18.59
CA LEU A 173 2.74 5.26 17.23
C LEU A 173 1.54 6.21 17.19
N SER A 174 0.60 6.08 18.13
CA SER A 174 -0.53 6.98 18.28
C SER A 174 -0.10 8.43 18.48
N ALA A 175 0.87 8.66 19.36
CA ALA A 175 1.40 9.99 19.65
C ALA A 175 2.07 10.60 18.42
N TYR A 176 2.86 9.80 17.70
CA TYR A 176 3.52 10.24 16.46
C TYR A 176 2.52 10.59 15.36
N ILE A 177 1.47 9.78 15.16
CA ILE A 177 0.42 10.07 14.17
C ILE A 177 -0.29 11.40 14.51
N ASN A 178 -0.66 11.60 15.77
CA ASN A 178 -1.29 12.85 16.22
C ASN A 178 -0.35 14.04 16.04
N HIS A 179 0.92 13.91 16.41
CA HIS A 179 1.94 14.96 16.25
C HIS A 179 2.17 15.31 14.77
N SER A 180 2.29 14.30 13.91
CA SER A 180 2.47 14.50 12.46
C SER A 180 1.33 15.31 11.84
N ILE A 181 0.09 14.98 12.18
CA ILE A 181 -1.08 15.65 11.60
C ILE A 181 -1.28 17.04 12.20
N ARG A 182 -1.22 17.16 13.54
CA ARG A 182 -1.67 18.37 14.26
C ARG A 182 -0.57 19.40 14.48
N GLU A 183 0.68 18.97 14.60
CA GLU A 183 1.81 19.85 14.91
C GLU A 183 2.70 20.06 13.68
N ASP A 184 3.10 18.98 12.99
CA ASP A 184 3.95 19.08 11.79
C ASP A 184 3.17 19.49 10.53
N GLY A 185 1.85 19.33 10.53
CA GLY A 185 1.03 19.53 9.34
C GLY A 185 1.39 18.59 8.18
N GLN A 186 1.84 17.37 8.49
CA GLN A 186 2.23 16.35 7.51
C GLN A 186 1.24 15.18 7.49
N SER A 187 0.62 14.96 6.34
CA SER A 187 -0.27 13.82 6.07
C SER A 187 0.42 12.48 6.30
N ILE A 188 -0.36 11.45 6.62
CA ILE A 188 0.11 10.07 6.82
C ILE A 188 -0.66 9.13 5.90
N TRP A 189 0.02 8.13 5.37
CA TRP A 189 -0.60 6.95 4.79
C TRP A 189 -0.36 5.74 5.70
N ILE A 190 -1.43 5.00 5.98
CA ILE A 190 -1.37 3.75 6.74
C ILE A 190 -2.41 2.75 6.21
N ALA A 191 -2.07 1.46 6.22
CA ALA A 191 -2.99 0.40 5.86
C ALA A 191 -4.08 0.20 6.93
N GLN A 192 -5.30 -0.10 6.49
CA GLN A 192 -6.48 -0.32 7.34
C GLN A 192 -6.42 -1.59 8.20
N ALA A 193 -5.48 -2.48 7.92
CA ALA A 193 -5.29 -3.74 8.62
C ALA A 193 -3.83 -4.17 8.59
N GLU A 194 -3.45 -5.03 9.53
CA GLU A 194 -2.11 -5.57 9.57
C GLU A 194 -1.89 -6.57 8.41
N GLY A 195 -1.14 -6.13 7.40
CA GLY A 195 -0.73 -6.99 6.29
C GLY A 195 -1.66 -6.86 5.08
N ARG A 196 -1.26 -7.53 3.99
CA ARG A 196 -1.98 -7.42 2.71
C ARG A 196 -3.18 -8.35 2.69
N ALA A 197 -4.32 -7.88 2.20
CA ALA A 197 -5.47 -8.70 1.91
C ALA A 197 -5.09 -9.81 0.91
N LYS A 198 -5.49 -11.04 1.26
CA LYS A 198 -5.14 -12.25 0.50
C LYS A 198 -6.28 -12.80 -0.32
N ASP A 199 -7.51 -12.50 0.08
CA ASP A 199 -8.74 -12.95 -0.55
C ASP A 199 -9.56 -11.80 -1.14
N GLY A 200 -9.02 -10.58 -1.17
CA GLY A 200 -9.70 -9.41 -1.72
C GLY A 200 -10.88 -8.89 -0.88
N ASP A 201 -11.06 -9.39 0.35
CA ASP A 201 -12.01 -8.83 1.33
C ASP A 201 -11.28 -7.82 2.22
N ASP A 202 -11.24 -6.57 1.74
CA ASP A 202 -10.50 -5.48 2.39
C ASP A 202 -11.29 -4.93 3.60
N ARG A 203 -11.29 -5.66 4.74
CA ARG A 203 -11.89 -5.21 6.00
C ARG A 203 -10.94 -4.41 6.88
N THR A 204 -11.46 -3.43 7.58
CA THR A 204 -10.71 -2.58 8.52
C THR A 204 -10.57 -3.26 9.87
N ASP A 205 -9.35 -3.31 10.40
CA ASP A 205 -9.10 -3.79 11.75
C ASP A 205 -9.37 -2.68 12.77
N SER A 206 -10.42 -2.86 13.57
CA SER A 206 -10.77 -1.93 14.66
C SER A 206 -9.63 -1.69 15.67
N ALA A 207 -8.63 -2.59 15.77
CA ALA A 207 -7.48 -2.40 16.63
C ALA A 207 -6.61 -1.21 16.19
N ILE A 208 -6.45 -0.99 14.87
CA ILE A 208 -5.70 0.16 14.33
C ILE A 208 -6.43 1.46 14.67
N LEU A 209 -7.77 1.46 14.59
CA LEU A 209 -8.59 2.62 14.92
C LEU A 209 -8.52 2.97 16.42
N LYS A 210 -8.52 1.96 17.29
CA LYS A 210 -8.26 2.16 18.72
C LYS A 210 -6.87 2.74 18.95
N MET A 211 -5.87 2.28 18.19
CA MET A 211 -4.50 2.79 18.30
C MET A 211 -4.44 4.29 17.98
N PHE A 212 -5.16 4.81 16.99
CA PHE A 212 -5.19 6.26 16.71
C PHE A 212 -5.61 7.12 17.92
N HIS A 213 -6.46 6.58 18.80
CA HIS A 213 -6.95 7.26 20.00
C HIS A 213 -6.02 7.12 21.22
N MET A 214 -5.17 6.11 21.28
CA MET A 214 -4.44 5.73 22.51
C MET A 214 -3.63 6.85 23.19
N SER A 215 -2.98 7.71 22.41
CA SER A 215 -2.20 8.85 22.93
C SER A 215 -3.05 9.94 23.57
N ARG A 216 -4.34 10.00 23.23
CA ARG A 216 -5.33 10.99 23.66
C ARG A 216 -6.56 10.30 24.27
N LYS A 217 -6.35 9.19 24.96
CA LYS A 217 -7.42 8.31 25.47
C LYS A 217 -8.40 8.99 26.44
N ASP A 218 -7.98 10.10 27.05
CA ASP A 218 -8.78 10.87 28.00
C ASP A 218 -9.72 11.87 27.30
N GLU A 219 -9.62 12.01 25.98
CA GLU A 219 -10.51 12.81 25.13
C GLU A 219 -11.55 11.91 24.43
N PRO A 220 -12.72 12.43 24.02
CA PRO A 220 -13.72 11.64 23.30
C PRO A 220 -13.17 11.06 21.99
N PHE A 221 -13.45 9.77 21.73
CA PHE A 221 -12.96 9.05 20.55
C PHE A 221 -13.26 9.79 19.24
N ALA A 222 -14.52 10.20 19.06
CA ALA A 222 -14.98 10.92 17.86
C ALA A 222 -14.22 12.23 17.63
N GLU A 223 -13.87 12.96 18.68
CA GLU A 223 -13.12 14.22 18.56
C GLU A 223 -11.68 13.96 18.13
N VAL A 224 -11.03 12.96 18.70
CA VAL A 224 -9.66 12.58 18.32
C VAL A 224 -9.61 12.10 16.86
N ILE A 225 -10.56 11.30 16.41
CA ILE A 225 -10.62 10.86 15.01
C ILE A 225 -10.87 12.04 14.05
N ARG A 226 -11.77 12.96 14.41
CA ARG A 226 -12.03 14.18 13.62
C ARG A 226 -10.77 15.03 13.47
N ASP A 227 -9.99 15.21 14.53
CA ASP A 227 -8.74 15.97 14.51
C ASP A 227 -7.65 15.35 13.62
N LEU A 228 -7.81 14.08 13.22
CA LEU A 228 -6.88 13.39 12.32
C LEU A 228 -7.25 13.57 10.84
N HIS A 229 -8.37 14.21 10.52
CA HIS A 229 -8.85 14.39 9.15
C HIS A 229 -8.80 13.07 8.35
N LEU A 230 -9.43 12.03 8.91
CA LEU A 230 -9.33 10.66 8.40
C LEU A 230 -10.04 10.53 7.05
N ILE A 231 -9.29 10.16 6.01
CA ILE A 231 -9.79 9.91 4.65
C ILE A 231 -9.61 8.42 4.32
N PRO A 232 -10.71 7.65 4.11
CA PRO A 232 -10.62 6.30 3.59
C PRO A 232 -10.16 6.31 2.12
N VAL A 233 -9.26 5.41 1.73
CA VAL A 233 -8.71 5.35 0.37
C VAL A 233 -8.86 3.95 -0.22
N SER A 234 -9.51 3.85 -1.38
CA SER A 234 -9.61 2.60 -2.14
C SER A 234 -8.55 2.55 -3.23
N ILE A 235 -7.67 1.57 -3.15
CA ILE A 235 -6.67 1.25 -4.16
C ILE A 235 -7.16 0.02 -4.91
N SER A 236 -7.55 0.23 -6.16
CA SER A 236 -8.16 -0.77 -7.03
C SER A 236 -7.18 -1.21 -8.09
N TYR A 237 -6.91 -2.52 -8.15
CA TYR A 237 -6.05 -3.12 -9.16
C TYR A 237 -6.93 -3.90 -10.12
N GLU A 238 -6.76 -3.70 -11.43
CA GLU A 238 -7.37 -4.60 -12.40
C GLU A 238 -6.80 -6.00 -12.29
N TYR A 239 -5.50 -6.10 -12.07
CA TYR A 239 -4.83 -7.34 -11.70
C TYR A 239 -3.82 -7.12 -10.58
N ASP A 240 -3.85 -7.99 -9.58
CA ASP A 240 -2.86 -8.00 -8.51
C ASP A 240 -1.64 -8.82 -8.96
N PRO A 241 -0.42 -8.24 -9.00
CA PRO A 241 0.79 -8.97 -9.40
C PRO A 241 1.09 -10.18 -8.52
N CYS A 242 0.66 -10.18 -7.26
CA CYS A 242 0.93 -11.21 -6.28
C CYS A 242 -0.23 -12.21 -6.11
N ASP A 243 -1.31 -12.13 -6.89
CA ASP A 243 -2.52 -12.95 -6.69
C ASP A 243 -2.29 -14.46 -6.68
N LEU A 244 -1.40 -14.98 -7.54
CA LEU A 244 -1.04 -16.39 -7.58
C LEU A 244 -0.34 -16.83 -6.29
N ALA A 245 0.58 -16.01 -5.77
CA ALA A 245 1.26 -16.29 -4.51
C ALA A 245 0.28 -16.26 -3.33
N LYS A 246 -0.67 -15.31 -3.35
CA LYS A 246 -1.76 -15.23 -2.36
C LYS A 246 -2.71 -16.42 -2.43
N ALA A 247 -3.07 -16.87 -3.63
CA ALA A 247 -3.92 -18.04 -3.84
C ALA A 247 -3.24 -19.31 -3.29
N ARG A 248 -1.94 -19.48 -3.56
CA ARG A 248 -1.12 -20.56 -3.00
C ARG A 248 -1.08 -20.51 -1.47
N GLU A 249 -0.81 -19.34 -0.89
CA GLU A 249 -0.79 -19.15 0.56
C GLU A 249 -2.14 -19.54 1.20
N LEU A 250 -3.25 -19.06 0.64
CA LEU A 250 -4.60 -19.38 1.13
C LEU A 250 -4.92 -20.87 1.02
N GLN A 251 -4.55 -21.51 -0.09
CA GLN A 251 -4.73 -22.94 -0.29
C GLN A 251 -3.93 -23.76 0.72
N ILE A 252 -2.67 -23.38 0.99
CA ILE A 252 -1.84 -24.07 1.99
C ILE A 252 -2.47 -23.90 3.38
N ARG A 253 -2.84 -22.68 3.77
CA ARG A 253 -3.50 -22.44 5.08
C ARG A 253 -4.77 -23.27 5.25
N ALA A 254 -5.58 -23.38 4.20
CA ALA A 254 -6.81 -24.17 4.24
C ALA A 254 -6.56 -25.67 4.33
N SER A 255 -5.47 -26.18 3.74
CA SER A 255 -5.14 -27.61 3.73
C SER A 255 -4.32 -28.07 4.93
N THR A 256 -3.45 -27.22 5.48
CA THR A 256 -2.52 -27.58 6.58
C THR A 256 -2.81 -26.86 7.89
N GLY A 257 -3.67 -25.84 7.89
CA GLY A 257 -4.01 -25.01 9.06
C GLY A 257 -3.04 -23.85 9.32
N ALA A 258 -1.87 -23.81 8.67
CA ALA A 258 -0.87 -22.75 8.88
C ALA A 258 -0.02 -22.49 7.64
N TYR A 259 0.54 -21.28 7.56
CA TYR A 259 1.52 -20.92 6.53
C TYR A 259 2.68 -20.17 7.15
N THR A 260 3.88 -20.69 6.92
CA THR A 260 5.13 -20.05 7.32
C THR A 260 5.80 -19.54 6.06
N LYS A 261 6.03 -18.22 6.01
CA LYS A 261 6.71 -17.59 4.87
C LYS A 261 8.12 -18.14 4.71
N ALA A 262 8.54 -18.32 3.46
CA ALA A 262 9.91 -18.65 3.16
C ALA A 262 10.82 -17.40 3.33
N PRO A 263 12.11 -17.58 3.68
CA PRO A 263 13.08 -16.48 3.66
C PRO A 263 13.12 -15.81 2.27
N GLY A 264 12.99 -14.48 2.24
CA GLY A 264 13.01 -13.70 0.99
C GLY A 264 11.68 -13.63 0.22
N GLU A 265 10.59 -14.22 0.76
CA GLU A 265 9.27 -14.17 0.10
C GLU A 265 8.69 -12.75 0.02
N ASP A 266 8.93 -11.91 1.04
CA ASP A 266 8.52 -10.51 1.02
C ASP A 266 9.36 -9.71 -0.02
N ASP A 267 10.66 -9.98 -0.16
CA ASP A 267 11.50 -9.37 -1.21
C ASP A 267 10.99 -9.73 -2.62
N ALA A 268 10.61 -10.99 -2.83
CA ALA A 268 10.02 -11.44 -4.09
C ALA A 268 8.66 -10.79 -4.36
N SER A 269 7.82 -10.65 -3.33
CA SER A 269 6.55 -9.94 -3.41
C SER A 269 6.74 -8.46 -3.77
N ILE A 270 7.73 -7.79 -3.18
CA ILE A 270 8.07 -6.39 -3.50
C ILE A 270 8.51 -6.25 -4.95
N ALA A 271 9.43 -7.12 -5.39
CA ALA A 271 9.92 -7.09 -6.77
C ALA A 271 8.79 -7.34 -7.77
N LEU A 272 7.92 -8.31 -7.50
CA LEU A 272 6.76 -8.62 -8.34
C LEU A 272 5.71 -7.51 -8.28
N GLY A 273 5.50 -6.89 -7.13
CA GLY A 273 4.65 -5.72 -6.97
C GLY A 273 5.10 -4.58 -7.87
N ILE A 274 6.39 -4.25 -7.89
CA ILE A 274 6.95 -3.20 -8.75
C ILE A 274 6.85 -3.57 -10.23
N THR A 275 7.31 -4.76 -10.60
CA THR A 275 7.56 -5.11 -12.02
C THR A 275 6.44 -5.88 -12.70
N GLY A 276 5.55 -6.51 -11.94
CA GLY A 276 4.46 -7.33 -12.46
C GLY A 276 3.37 -6.48 -13.10
N TYR A 277 2.68 -7.09 -14.06
CA TYR A 277 1.59 -6.46 -14.80
C TYR A 277 0.34 -6.30 -13.92
N LYS A 278 -0.18 -5.07 -13.87
CA LYS A 278 -1.29 -4.66 -13.01
C LYS A 278 -2.59 -4.35 -13.77
N GLY A 279 -2.53 -4.29 -15.10
CA GLY A 279 -3.57 -3.65 -15.89
C GLY A 279 -3.76 -2.20 -15.43
N ARG A 280 -5.01 -1.76 -15.35
CA ARG A 280 -5.37 -0.42 -14.84
C ARG A 280 -5.36 -0.37 -13.31
N VAL A 281 -4.98 0.79 -12.77
CA VAL A 281 -5.06 1.08 -11.33
C VAL A 281 -5.93 2.31 -11.09
N HIS A 282 -6.79 2.25 -10.07
CA HIS A 282 -7.62 3.38 -9.65
C HIS A 282 -7.49 3.66 -8.15
N ILE A 283 -7.24 4.92 -7.80
CA ILE A 283 -7.16 5.41 -6.42
C ILE A 283 -8.37 6.30 -6.16
N ALA A 284 -9.28 5.88 -5.30
CA ALA A 284 -10.42 6.69 -4.88
C ALA A 284 -10.21 7.21 -3.46
N PHE A 285 -10.09 8.52 -3.32
CA PHE A 285 -10.12 9.21 -2.03
C PHE A 285 -11.58 9.39 -1.61
N GLY A 286 -11.93 8.85 -0.46
CA GLY A 286 -13.26 8.96 0.12
C GLY A 286 -13.58 10.36 0.63
N SER A 287 -14.71 10.46 1.30
CA SER A 287 -15.06 11.65 2.06
C SER A 287 -14.44 11.58 3.45
N GLU A 288 -14.06 12.73 3.99
CA GLU A 288 -13.57 12.83 5.35
C GLU A 288 -14.59 12.24 6.34
N ILE A 289 -14.09 11.38 7.22
CA ILE A 289 -14.91 10.76 8.27
C ILE A 289 -15.37 11.84 9.24
N GLY A 290 -16.69 11.92 9.44
CA GLY A 290 -17.30 12.80 10.43
C GLY A 290 -17.16 12.29 11.88
N SER A 291 -17.69 13.07 12.82
CA SER A 291 -17.66 12.75 14.26
C SER A 291 -18.80 11.85 14.74
N ASP A 292 -19.49 11.16 13.84
CA ASP A 292 -20.70 10.39 14.18
C ASP A 292 -20.40 8.99 14.75
N SER A 293 -19.17 8.50 14.56
CA SER A 293 -18.76 7.19 15.08
C SER A 293 -18.29 7.29 16.53
N GLU A 294 -19.07 6.75 17.46
CA GLU A 294 -18.76 6.79 18.89
C GLU A 294 -17.66 5.79 19.30
N ASP A 295 -17.45 4.74 18.49
CA ASP A 295 -16.48 3.70 18.76
C ASP A 295 -15.77 3.19 17.49
N ALA A 296 -14.66 2.47 17.72
CA ALA A 296 -13.82 1.91 16.66
C ALA A 296 -14.53 0.87 15.76
N LYS A 297 -15.60 0.20 16.22
CA LYS A 297 -16.34 -0.79 15.42
C LYS A 297 -17.32 -0.11 14.47
N GLN A 298 -18.01 0.92 14.95
CA GLN A 298 -18.85 1.78 14.10
C GLN A 298 -17.98 2.47 13.05
N LEU A 299 -16.84 3.01 13.47
CA LEU A 299 -15.89 3.64 12.56
C LEU A 299 -15.34 2.66 11.50
N ALA A 300 -14.96 1.44 11.89
CA ALA A 300 -14.53 0.42 10.94
C ALA A 300 -15.61 0.11 9.90
N THR A 301 -16.88 0.06 10.30
CA THR A 301 -18.00 -0.18 9.39
C THR A 301 -18.16 0.97 8.38
N GLU A 302 -17.99 2.22 8.83
CA GLU A 302 -18.07 3.39 7.94
C GLU A 302 -16.90 3.47 6.98
N ILE A 303 -15.68 3.18 7.45
CA ILE A 303 -14.49 3.07 6.62
C ILE A 303 -14.66 1.96 5.58
N ASP A 304 -15.14 0.78 5.98
CA ASP A 304 -15.38 -0.35 5.08
C ASP A 304 -16.40 0.00 3.99
N LYS A 305 -17.48 0.72 4.33
CA LYS A 305 -18.44 1.20 3.32
C LYS A 305 -17.79 2.08 2.26
N GLN A 306 -16.91 2.99 2.66
CA GLN A 306 -16.22 3.86 1.71
C GLN A 306 -15.15 3.09 0.92
N ILE A 307 -14.30 2.30 1.59
CA ILE A 307 -13.20 1.60 0.92
C ILE A 307 -13.72 0.52 -0.05
N LEU A 308 -14.68 -0.29 0.37
CA LEU A 308 -15.26 -1.34 -0.46
C LEU A 308 -16.25 -0.75 -1.48
N GLY A 309 -16.98 0.30 -1.11
CA GLY A 309 -17.92 0.98 -2.00
C GLY A 309 -17.24 1.72 -3.15
N ASN A 310 -16.14 2.42 -2.87
CA ASN A 310 -15.38 3.18 -3.86
C ASN A 310 -14.38 2.32 -4.66
N TYR A 311 -14.27 1.02 -4.35
CA TYR A 311 -13.41 0.11 -5.11
C TYR A 311 -13.87 0.04 -6.57
N ARG A 312 -12.96 0.36 -7.51
CA ARG A 312 -13.28 0.30 -8.94
C ARG A 312 -13.28 -1.15 -9.40
N LEU A 313 -14.45 -1.63 -9.82
CA LEU A 313 -14.57 -2.93 -10.45
C LEU A 313 -14.11 -2.86 -11.91
N PHE A 314 -13.50 -3.95 -12.35
CA PHE A 314 -12.95 -4.14 -13.70
C PHE A 314 -13.52 -5.45 -14.27
N PRO A 315 -13.44 -5.70 -15.59
CA PRO A 315 -14.08 -6.88 -16.17
C PRO A 315 -13.64 -8.21 -15.53
N ALA A 316 -12.36 -8.33 -15.14
CA ALA A 316 -11.83 -9.51 -14.46
C ALA A 316 -12.58 -9.83 -13.15
N HIS A 317 -13.00 -8.81 -12.40
CA HIS A 317 -13.78 -8.98 -11.17
C HIS A 317 -15.15 -9.61 -11.43
N TYR A 318 -15.85 -9.16 -12.48
CA TYR A 318 -17.15 -9.72 -12.86
C TYR A 318 -17.03 -11.13 -13.46
N LEU A 319 -15.97 -11.38 -14.25
CA LEU A 319 -15.67 -12.72 -14.76
C LEU A 319 -15.42 -13.71 -13.62
N ALA A 320 -14.62 -13.30 -12.63
CA ALA A 320 -14.35 -14.10 -11.44
C ALA A 320 -15.62 -14.34 -10.63
N TYR A 321 -16.42 -13.29 -10.36
CA TYR A 321 -17.68 -13.43 -9.63
C TYR A 321 -18.64 -14.41 -10.33
N ALA A 322 -18.77 -14.34 -11.66
CA ALA A 322 -19.60 -15.27 -12.42
C ALA A 322 -19.14 -16.74 -12.32
N GLN A 323 -17.84 -16.98 -12.14
CA GLN A 323 -17.24 -18.31 -11.94
C GLN A 323 -17.23 -18.76 -10.48
N TRP A 324 -17.64 -17.90 -9.55
CA TRP A 324 -17.52 -18.20 -8.13
C TRP A 324 -18.71 -19.03 -7.63
N ASP A 325 -18.43 -20.19 -7.04
CA ASP A 325 -19.47 -21.09 -6.53
C ASP A 325 -20.18 -20.54 -5.29
N GLN A 326 -19.57 -19.57 -4.59
CA GLN A 326 -20.11 -18.92 -3.40
C GLN A 326 -20.70 -17.53 -3.72
N ARG A 327 -21.23 -17.35 -4.93
CA ARG A 327 -22.00 -16.15 -5.28
C ARG A 327 -23.11 -15.96 -4.26
N ASP A 328 -23.24 -14.72 -3.82
CA ASP A 328 -24.25 -14.29 -2.86
C ASP A 328 -25.62 -14.18 -3.57
N PRO A 329 -26.62 -15.01 -3.20
CA PRO A 329 -27.92 -15.03 -3.87
C PRO A 329 -28.80 -13.82 -3.51
N GLU A 330 -28.44 -13.05 -2.48
CA GLU A 330 -29.20 -11.87 -2.06
C GLU A 330 -28.87 -10.62 -2.88
N ILE A 331 -27.80 -10.65 -3.69
CA ILE A 331 -27.38 -9.52 -4.53
C ILE A 331 -27.62 -9.81 -6.01
N SER A 332 -28.15 -8.79 -6.70
CA SER A 332 -28.28 -8.82 -8.16
C SER A 332 -27.05 -8.16 -8.79
N VAL A 333 -26.22 -8.98 -9.43
CA VAL A 333 -25.00 -8.52 -10.13
C VAL A 333 -25.22 -8.67 -11.64
N PRO A 334 -25.14 -7.59 -12.43
CA PRO A 334 -25.21 -7.67 -13.88
C PRO A 334 -24.03 -8.46 -14.44
N SER A 335 -24.21 -9.06 -15.60
CA SER A 335 -23.13 -9.76 -16.29
C SER A 335 -22.04 -8.79 -16.74
N ALA A 336 -20.83 -9.30 -16.94
CA ALA A 336 -19.71 -8.49 -17.44
C ALA A 336 -20.02 -7.85 -18.80
N ALA A 337 -20.81 -8.51 -19.66
CA ALA A 337 -21.20 -8.00 -20.98
C ALA A 337 -22.21 -6.84 -20.92
N GLU A 338 -22.96 -6.71 -19.83
CA GLU A 338 -23.85 -5.57 -19.59
C GLU A 338 -23.10 -4.35 -19.05
N CYS A 339 -21.90 -4.55 -18.48
CA CYS A 339 -21.11 -3.49 -17.83
C CYS A 339 -19.97 -2.95 -18.69
N PHE A 340 -19.46 -3.73 -19.65
CA PHE A 340 -18.24 -3.42 -20.38
C PHE A 340 -18.39 -3.73 -21.88
N GLU A 341 -17.71 -2.93 -22.68
CA GLU A 341 -17.66 -3.10 -24.14
C GLU A 341 -17.03 -4.45 -24.53
N ALA A 342 -17.47 -5.00 -25.66
CA ALA A 342 -17.09 -6.34 -26.10
C ALA A 342 -15.56 -6.53 -26.24
N ASP A 343 -14.86 -5.54 -26.80
CA ASP A 343 -13.40 -5.59 -27.00
C ASP A 343 -12.63 -5.56 -25.67
N GLU A 344 -13.08 -4.76 -24.71
CA GLU A 344 -12.50 -4.72 -23.37
C GLU A 344 -12.69 -6.06 -22.65
N LEU A 345 -13.91 -6.60 -22.71
CA LEU A 345 -14.24 -7.87 -22.11
C LEU A 345 -13.46 -9.03 -22.74
N ALA A 346 -13.24 -9.00 -24.05
CA ALA A 346 -12.45 -10.02 -24.75
C ALA A 346 -10.98 -10.03 -24.27
N ARG A 347 -10.35 -8.85 -24.16
CA ARG A 347 -8.98 -8.72 -23.63
C ARG A 347 -8.89 -9.21 -22.18
N ALA A 348 -9.82 -8.78 -21.33
CA ALA A 348 -9.85 -9.19 -19.94
C ALA A 348 -10.09 -10.69 -19.76
N ARG A 349 -10.94 -11.31 -20.60
CA ARG A 349 -11.14 -12.75 -20.60
C ARG A 349 -9.87 -13.51 -20.94
N ALA A 350 -9.09 -13.03 -21.91
CA ALA A 350 -7.84 -13.67 -22.30
C ALA A 350 -6.80 -13.62 -21.17
N GLU A 351 -6.61 -12.46 -20.53
CA GLU A 351 -5.66 -12.33 -19.42
C GLU A 351 -6.15 -13.07 -18.16
N TRP A 352 -7.47 -13.04 -17.87
CA TRP A 352 -8.04 -13.82 -16.77
C TRP A 352 -7.84 -15.32 -16.97
N GLN A 353 -8.06 -15.83 -18.18
CA GLN A 353 -7.83 -17.24 -18.49
C GLN A 353 -6.36 -17.63 -18.30
N LYS A 354 -5.42 -16.80 -18.77
CA LYS A 354 -3.99 -17.00 -18.55
C LYS A 354 -3.62 -17.10 -17.07
N ARG A 355 -4.26 -16.31 -16.20
CA ARG A 355 -4.06 -16.40 -14.73
C ARG A 355 -4.65 -17.70 -14.16
N LEU A 356 -5.83 -18.11 -14.61
CA LEU A 356 -6.45 -19.38 -14.21
C LEU A 356 -5.61 -20.60 -14.64
N ASP A 357 -4.98 -20.53 -15.81
CA ASP A 357 -4.10 -21.57 -16.35
C ASP A 357 -2.75 -21.64 -15.62
N ALA A 358 -2.29 -20.52 -15.06
CA ALA A 358 -1.10 -20.46 -14.22
C ALA A 358 -1.32 -20.99 -12.78
N CYS A 359 -2.58 -21.20 -12.37
CA CYS A 359 -2.95 -21.78 -11.09
C CYS A 359 -3.13 -23.30 -11.19
N THR A 360 -2.76 -24.02 -10.13
CA THR A 360 -3.23 -25.41 -9.97
C THR A 360 -4.74 -25.42 -9.71
N GLU A 361 -5.41 -26.54 -10.00
CA GLU A 361 -6.86 -26.68 -9.77
C GLU A 361 -7.25 -26.39 -8.31
N GLU A 362 -6.40 -26.79 -7.37
CA GLU A 362 -6.59 -26.57 -5.93
C GLU A 362 -6.48 -25.10 -5.52
N GLN A 363 -5.69 -24.30 -6.24
CA GLN A 363 -5.49 -22.87 -5.98
C GLN A 363 -6.56 -22.01 -6.63
N ARG A 364 -7.16 -22.49 -7.73
CA ARG A 364 -8.11 -21.74 -8.56
C ARG A 364 -9.29 -21.14 -7.78
N PRO A 365 -9.94 -21.84 -6.82
CA PRO A 365 -11.02 -21.24 -6.03
C PRO A 365 -10.58 -20.02 -5.21
N TYR A 366 -9.33 -20.00 -4.74
CA TYR A 366 -8.77 -18.88 -3.97
C TYR A 366 -8.40 -17.70 -4.86
N LEU A 367 -7.95 -17.95 -6.09
CA LEU A 367 -7.75 -16.89 -7.08
C LEU A 367 -9.10 -16.28 -7.51
N ILE A 368 -10.10 -17.11 -7.81
CA ILE A 368 -11.46 -16.63 -8.15
C ILE A 368 -12.02 -15.77 -7.00
N ARG A 369 -11.93 -16.25 -5.76
CA ARG A 369 -12.41 -15.52 -4.58
C ARG A 369 -11.77 -14.14 -4.44
N GLN A 370 -10.46 -14.01 -4.70
CA GLN A 370 -9.73 -12.73 -4.65
C GLN A 370 -10.37 -11.64 -5.52
N TYR A 371 -10.84 -12.00 -6.71
CA TYR A 371 -11.44 -11.08 -7.67
C TYR A 371 -12.97 -11.00 -7.55
N ALA A 372 -13.62 -12.01 -6.97
CA ALA A 372 -15.06 -12.01 -6.75
C ALA A 372 -15.48 -11.19 -5.53
N ASN A 373 -14.68 -11.16 -4.45
CA ASN A 373 -15.00 -10.45 -3.22
C ASN A 373 -15.25 -8.94 -3.40
N PRO A 374 -14.47 -8.19 -4.21
CA PRO A 374 -14.79 -6.80 -4.52
C PRO A 374 -16.20 -6.59 -5.07
N VAL A 375 -16.65 -7.49 -5.97
CA VAL A 375 -18.01 -7.44 -6.54
C VAL A 375 -19.03 -7.71 -5.44
N ARG A 376 -18.88 -8.80 -4.68
CA ARG A 376 -19.80 -9.14 -3.58
C ARG A 376 -19.94 -7.97 -2.61
N ASN A 377 -18.81 -7.43 -2.15
CA ASN A 377 -18.79 -6.37 -1.13
C ASN A 377 -19.45 -5.09 -1.66
N GLN A 378 -19.10 -4.63 -2.87
CA GLN A 378 -19.70 -3.41 -3.42
C GLN A 378 -21.21 -3.56 -3.67
N TYR A 379 -21.67 -4.72 -4.15
CA TYR A 379 -23.10 -4.94 -4.40
C TYR A 379 -23.92 -5.16 -3.13
N ARG A 380 -23.34 -5.75 -2.08
CA ARG A 380 -23.99 -5.78 -0.74
C ARG A 380 -24.20 -4.36 -0.21
N ILE A 381 -23.21 -3.48 -0.33
CA ILE A 381 -23.35 -2.06 0.05
C ILE A 381 -24.47 -1.39 -0.75
N LYS A 382 -24.48 -1.55 -2.08
CA LYS A 382 -25.51 -0.97 -2.96
C LYS A 382 -26.92 -1.47 -2.61
N ALA A 383 -27.03 -2.72 -2.18
CA ALA A 383 -28.30 -3.32 -1.75
C ALA A 383 -28.70 -2.97 -0.30
N GLY A 384 -27.86 -2.22 0.44
CA GLY A 384 -28.09 -1.92 1.85
C GLY A 384 -27.94 -3.15 2.76
N LEU A 385 -27.29 -4.21 2.29
CA LEU A 385 -27.03 -5.42 3.06
C LEU A 385 -25.83 -5.21 3.98
N PRO A 386 -25.81 -5.86 5.17
CA PRO A 386 -24.65 -5.82 6.04
C PRO A 386 -23.44 -6.42 5.31
N LEU A 387 -22.29 -5.77 5.44
CA LEU A 387 -21.06 -6.23 4.83
C LEU A 387 -20.55 -7.52 5.46
#